data_AF-A0A0H5Q0L5-F1
#
_entry.id   AF-A0A0H5Q0L5-F1
#
_cell.length_a   1.000
_cell.length_b   1.000
_cell.length_c   1.000
_cell.angle_alpha   90.00
_cell.angle_beta   90.00
_cell.angle_gamma   90.00
#
_symmetry.space_group_name_H-M   'P 1'
#
loop_
_entity.id
_entity.type
_entity.pdbx_description
1 polymer ?
#
loop_
_entity_poly.entity_id
_entity_poly.type
_entity_poly.pdbx_seq_one_letter_code
_entity_poly.pdbx_strand_id
1 'polypeptide(L)'
;MLKVIEINTDTNNARLAITIRGTEEKDFFLAQEIFRAFISNCFCVESGFGYNENFEKILEFKYPKNKDITLLYDAELGRYGATWIKSTRKKLQHSTTE
;
A
#
# COMPACT_ATOMS: atom_id res chain seq x y z
N MET A 1 0.83 -14.78 1.50
CA MET A 1 -0.56 -14.46 1.11
C MET A 1 -0.78 -13.00 1.40
N LEU A 2 -0.96 -12.23 0.33
CA LEU A 2 -1.33 -10.82 0.41
C LEU A 2 -2.72 -10.64 1.03
N LYS A 3 -2.83 -9.72 1.99
CA LYS A 3 -4.08 -9.27 2.59
C LYS A 3 -4.17 -7.76 2.48
N VAL A 4 -5.26 -7.26 1.93
CA VAL A 4 -5.62 -5.84 2.04
C VAL A 4 -6.26 -5.62 3.42
N ILE A 5 -5.76 -4.64 4.16
CA ILE A 5 -6.22 -4.29 5.51
C ILE A 5 -7.16 -3.09 5.45
N GLU A 6 -6.77 -2.07 4.69
CA GLU A 6 -7.49 -0.80 4.60
C GLU A 6 -7.23 -0.16 3.24
N ILE A 7 -8.26 0.47 2.68
CA ILE A 7 -8.16 1.34 1.51
C ILE A 7 -8.81 2.66 1.93
N ASN A 8 -8.06 3.75 1.81
CA ASN A 8 -8.53 5.10 2.07
C ASN A 8 -8.30 5.95 0.82
N THR A 9 -9.39 6.47 0.27
CA THR A 9 -9.39 7.32 -0.93
C THR A 9 -10.00 8.67 -0.57
N ASP A 10 -9.28 9.73 -0.88
CA ASP A 10 -9.78 11.09 -0.84
C ASP A 10 -9.79 11.62 -2.28
N THR A 11 -10.94 11.53 -2.94
CA THR A 11 -11.10 11.95 -4.33
C THR A 11 -11.05 13.47 -4.49
N ASN A 12 -11.37 14.24 -3.44
CA ASN A 12 -11.36 15.69 -3.50
C ASN A 12 -9.92 16.23 -3.54
N ASN A 13 -9.01 15.56 -2.82
CA ASN A 13 -7.59 15.91 -2.79
C ASN A 13 -6.72 14.97 -3.64
N ALA A 14 -7.34 14.09 -4.43
CA ALA A 14 -6.69 13.08 -5.26
C ALA A 14 -5.60 12.26 -4.51
N ARG A 15 -5.94 11.77 -3.32
CA ARG A 15 -5.05 10.95 -2.48
C ARG A 15 -5.55 9.52 -2.34
N LEU A 16 -4.60 8.59 -2.28
CA LEU A 16 -4.85 7.18 -2.03
C LEU A 16 -3.87 6.65 -0.99
N ALA A 17 -4.40 5.92 -0.02
CA ALA A 17 -3.62 5.11 0.90
C ALA A 17 -4.14 3.66 0.89
N ILE A 18 -3.27 2.69 0.62
CA ILE A 18 -3.61 1.26 0.72
C ILE A 18 -2.72 0.61 1.75
N THR A 19 -3.32 0.07 2.80
CA THR A 19 -2.62 -0.72 3.82
C THR A 19 -2.78 -2.20 3.50
N ILE A 20 -1.65 -2.91 3.44
CA ILE A 20 -1.56 -4.32 3.10
C ILE A 20 -0.66 -5.08 4.08
N ARG A 21 -0.78 -6.40 4.07
CA ARG A 21 0.16 -7.33 4.72
C ARG A 21 0.46 -8.47 3.76
N GLY A 22 1.74 -8.74 3.54
CA GLY A 22 2.20 -9.93 2.85
C GLY A 22 3.03 -10.82 3.78
N THR A 23 3.41 -11.99 3.28
CA THR A 23 4.36 -12.90 3.92
C THR A 23 5.65 -13.05 3.12
N GLU A 24 5.57 -12.85 1.81
CA GLU A 24 6.66 -13.08 0.86
C GLU A 24 6.88 -11.85 -0.03
N GLU A 25 8.02 -11.80 -0.70
CA GLU A 25 8.39 -10.68 -1.59
C GLU A 25 7.45 -10.56 -2.80
N LYS A 26 7.00 -11.68 -3.35
CA LYS A 26 6.00 -11.72 -4.44
C LYS A 26 4.67 -11.08 -4.05
N ASP A 27 4.28 -11.15 -2.77
CA ASP A 27 3.08 -10.48 -2.29
C ASP A 27 3.23 -8.95 -2.40
N PHE A 28 4.47 -8.44 -2.25
CA PHE A 28 4.74 -7.01 -2.37
C PHE A 28 4.75 -6.54 -3.82
N PHE A 29 5.30 -7.32 -4.75
CA PHE A 29 5.17 -7.03 -6.18
C PHE A 29 3.70 -6.95 -6.62
N LEU A 30 2.88 -7.91 -6.20
CA LEU A 30 1.43 -7.91 -6.48
C LEU A 30 0.75 -6.70 -5.86
N ALA A 31 1.15 -6.28 -4.67
CA ALA A 31 0.62 -5.08 -4.05
C ALA A 31 0.97 -3.79 -4.80
N GLN A 32 2.20 -3.67 -5.31
CA GLN A 32 2.59 -2.53 -6.16
C GLN A 32 1.74 -2.50 -7.44
N GLU A 33 1.44 -3.66 -8.04
CA GLU A 33 0.53 -3.78 -9.18
C GLU A 33 -0.89 -3.30 -8.85
N ILE A 34 -1.47 -3.80 -7.76
CA ILE A 34 -2.81 -3.39 -7.30
C ILE A 34 -2.84 -1.88 -7.04
N PHE A 35 -1.82 -1.36 -6.35
CA PHE A 35 -1.73 0.06 -6.01
C PHE A 35 -1.65 0.94 -7.25
N ARG A 36 -0.82 0.60 -8.23
CA ARG A 36 -0.77 1.31 -9.52
C ARG A 36 -2.12 1.27 -10.24
N ALA A 37 -2.74 0.09 -10.31
CA ALA A 37 -4.03 -0.06 -10.97
C ALA A 37 -5.10 0.81 -10.30
N PHE A 38 -5.10 0.91 -8.97
CA PHE A 38 -5.98 1.80 -8.22
C PHE A 38 -5.71 3.27 -8.53
N ILE A 39 -4.45 3.71 -8.55
CA ILE A 39 -4.09 5.10 -8.91
C ILE A 39 -4.64 5.44 -10.30
N SER A 40 -4.37 4.58 -11.28
CA SER A 40 -4.81 4.80 -12.66
C SER A 40 -6.33 4.80 -12.80
N ASN A 41 -7.02 3.95 -12.04
CA ASN A 41 -8.47 3.90 -12.08
C ASN A 41 -9.13 5.08 -11.35
N CYS A 42 -8.61 5.49 -10.20
CA CYS A 42 -9.21 6.54 -9.37
C CYS A 42 -8.90 7.96 -9.87
N PHE A 43 -7.73 8.17 -10.48
CA PHE A 43 -7.25 9.52 -10.83
C PHE A 43 -6.95 9.71 -12.31
N CYS A 44 -7.16 8.70 -13.16
CA CYS A 44 -6.92 8.76 -14.61
C CYS A 44 -5.47 9.15 -14.98
N VAL A 45 -4.50 8.69 -14.19
CA VAL A 45 -3.06 8.95 -14.40
C VAL A 45 -2.27 7.66 -14.51
N GLU A 46 -1.22 7.65 -15.32
CA GLU A 46 -0.28 6.54 -15.37
C GLU A 46 0.66 6.60 -14.15
N SER A 47 0.82 5.47 -13.46
CA SER A 47 1.69 5.39 -12.28
C SER A 47 2.96 4.60 -12.58
N GLY A 48 4.11 5.28 -12.48
CA GLY A 48 5.45 4.66 -12.57
C GLY A 48 5.90 3.94 -11.30
N PHE A 49 5.06 3.87 -10.27
CA PHE A 49 5.42 3.32 -8.96
C PHE A 49 5.91 1.86 -9.07
N GLY A 50 7.09 1.55 -8.54
CA GLY A 50 7.67 0.21 -8.66
C GLY A 50 8.23 -0.15 -10.03
N TYR A 51 8.50 0.84 -10.89
CA TYR A 51 9.27 0.68 -12.12
C TYR A 51 10.55 1.51 -12.06
N ASN A 52 11.62 1.01 -12.68
CA ASN A 52 12.82 1.79 -12.93
C ASN A 52 12.68 2.61 -14.25
N GLU A 53 13.73 3.35 -14.61
CA GLU A 53 13.80 4.16 -15.84
C GLU A 53 13.67 3.32 -17.13
N ASN A 54 13.94 2.02 -17.06
CA ASN A 54 13.82 1.07 -18.17
C ASN A 54 12.46 0.35 -18.19
N PHE A 55 11.49 0.77 -17.37
CA PHE A 55 10.19 0.10 -17.20
C PHE A 55 10.25 -1.34 -16.68
N GLU A 56 11.34 -1.71 -16.00
CA GLU A 56 11.47 -3.00 -15.34
C GLU A 56 10.87 -2.92 -13.93
N LYS A 57 10.16 -3.98 -13.52
CA LYS A 57 9.57 -4.06 -12.18
C LYS A 57 10.67 -4.12 -11.13
N ILE A 58 10.63 -3.20 -10.18
CA ILE A 58 11.55 -3.14 -9.05
C ILE A 58 10.80 -3.07 -7.72
N LEU A 59 11.46 -3.52 -6.67
CA LEU A 59 11.05 -3.22 -5.31
C LEU A 59 11.57 -1.82 -4.98
N GLU A 60 10.70 -0.83 -5.10
CA GLU A 60 11.05 0.57 -4.81
C GLU A 60 11.50 0.77 -3.35
N PHE A 61 11.07 -0.13 -2.45
CA PHE A 61 11.51 -0.18 -1.06
C PHE A 61 11.83 -1.60 -0.63
N LYS A 62 12.75 -1.72 0.34
CA LYS A 62 13.08 -3.00 0.97
C LYS A 62 11.85 -3.56 1.69
N TYR A 63 11.33 -4.70 1.23
CA TYR A 63 10.10 -5.28 1.74
C TYR A 63 10.17 -5.60 3.25
N PRO A 64 9.37 -4.92 4.10
CA PRO A 64 9.37 -5.18 5.52
C PRO A 64 8.46 -6.38 5.86
N LYS A 65 8.99 -7.59 5.74
CA LYS A 65 8.31 -8.86 6.06
C LYS A 65 7.56 -8.77 7.40
N ASN A 66 6.34 -9.32 7.43
CA ASN A 66 5.48 -9.38 8.62
C ASN A 66 5.09 -8.01 9.22
N LYS A 67 5.15 -6.93 8.42
CA LYS A 67 4.63 -5.62 8.81
C LYS A 67 3.38 -5.27 7.98
N ASP A 68 2.59 -4.37 8.55
CA ASP A 68 1.54 -3.70 7.81
C ASP A 68 2.19 -2.54 7.07
N ILE A 69 2.05 -2.54 5.74
CA ILE A 69 2.66 -1.56 4.85
C ILE A 69 1.54 -0.71 4.30
N THR A 70 1.67 0.60 4.43
CA THR A 70 0.76 1.56 3.80
C THR A 70 1.47 2.21 2.63
N LEU A 71 0.95 1.98 1.42
CA LEU A 71 1.36 2.65 0.19
C LEU A 71 0.56 3.93 0.04
N LEU A 72 1.21 5.05 -0.27
CA LEU A 72 0.65 6.39 -0.27
C LEU A 72 0.85 7.05 -1.64
N TYR A 73 -0.18 7.71 -2.13
CA TYR A 73 -0.15 8.50 -3.35
C TYR A 73 -0.83 9.84 -3.12
N ASP A 74 -0.17 10.90 -3.58
CA ASP A 74 -0.68 12.26 -3.62
C ASP A 74 -0.53 12.78 -5.05
N ALA A 75 -1.66 12.93 -5.76
CA ALA A 75 -1.65 13.33 -7.16
C ALA A 75 -1.30 14.82 -7.33
N GLU A 76 -1.65 15.68 -6.37
CA GLU A 76 -1.33 17.12 -6.43
C GLU A 76 0.18 17.33 -6.46
N LEU A 77 0.92 16.50 -5.73
CA LEU A 77 2.38 16.55 -5.68
C LEU A 77 3.06 15.58 -6.66
N GLY A 78 2.32 14.66 -7.28
CA GLY A 78 2.86 13.57 -8.10
C GLY A 78 3.80 12.66 -7.31
N ARG A 79 3.55 12.45 -6.01
CA ARG A 79 4.46 11.75 -5.10
C ARG A 79 3.91 10.41 -4.66
N TYR A 80 4.83 9.47 -4.50
CA TYR A 80 4.60 8.18 -3.89
C TYR A 80 5.29 8.09 -2.54
N GLY A 81 4.75 7.27 -1.64
CA GLY A 81 5.38 6.98 -0.37
C GLY A 81 5.02 5.59 0.14
N ALA A 82 5.81 5.11 1.08
CA ALA A 82 5.51 3.90 1.82
C ALA A 82 5.85 4.11 3.29
N THR A 83 4.97 3.68 4.19
CA THR A 83 5.24 3.59 5.62
C THR A 83 4.92 2.19 6.12
N TRP A 84 5.52 1.77 7.22
CA TRP A 84 5.25 0.47 7.81
C TRP A 84 5.28 0.51 9.32
N ILE A 85 4.32 -0.18 9.92
CA ILE A 85 4.27 -0.37 11.37
C ILE A 85 4.44 -1.85 11.70
N LYS A 86 5.07 -2.13 12.84
CA LYS A 86 5.09 -3.48 13.38
C LYS A 86 3.64 -3.84 13.68
N SER A 87 3.15 -4.93 13.10
CA SER A 87 1.74 -5.32 13.25
C SER A 87 1.41 -5.46 14.73
N THR A 88 0.66 -4.49 15.27
CA THR A 88 0.07 -4.61 16.60
C THR A 88 -1.10 -5.56 16.44
N ARG A 89 -0.95 -6.80 16.93
CA ARG A 89 -2.13 -7.60 17.25
C ARG A 89 -2.96 -6.74 18.19
N LYS A 90 -4.06 -6.15 17.71
CA LYS A 90 -5.11 -5.65 18.60
C LYS A 90 -5.43 -6.82 19.53
N LYS A 91 -4.98 -6.75 20.79
CA LYS A 91 -5.57 -7.59 21.83
C LYS A 91 -7.06 -7.23 21.79
N LEU A 92 -7.90 -8.15 21.33
CA LEU A 92 -9.32 -8.11 21.66
C LEU A 92 -9.36 -8.03 23.18
N GLN A 93 -9.65 -6.84 23.72
CA GLN A 93 -10.07 -6.75 25.11
C GLN A 93 -11.45 -7.39 25.14
N HIS A 94 -11.50 -8.64 25.58
CA HIS A 94 -12.73 -9.21 26.12
C HIS A 94 -13.05 -8.40 27.37
N SER A 95 -13.91 -7.41 27.23
CA SER A 95 -14.67 -6.88 28.36
C SER A 95 -15.75 -7.90 28.70
N THR A 96 -15.38 -8.94 29.45
CA THR A 96 -16.35 -9.70 30.21
C THR A 96 -16.78 -8.77 31.33
N THR A 97 -17.99 -8.21 31.21
CA THR A 97 -18.64 -7.51 32.32
C THR A 97 -19.53 -8.55 32.98
N GLU A 98 -19.17 -8.91 34.21
CA GLU A 98 -20.01 -9.66 35.16
C GLU A 98 -21.19 -8.79 35.62
#